data_AF-A0A428ZCG7-F1
#
_entry.id   AF-A0A428ZCG7-F1
#
_cell.length_a   1.000
_cell.length_b   1.000
_cell.length_c   1.000
_cell.angle_alpha   90.00
_cell.angle_beta   90.00
_cell.angle_gamma   90.00
#
_symmetry.space_group_name_H-M   'P 1'
#
loop_
_entity.id
_entity.type
_entity.pdbx_description
1 polymer ?
#
loop_
_entity_poly.entity_id
_entity_poly.type
_entity_poly.pdbx_seq_one_letter_code
_entity_poly.pdbx_strand_id
1 'polypeptide(L)'
;MTLEKTLHTLLLRHIEVTEEHSFVFTEHLIATDPGLVRRSDELEEREIALFAACQEAGILRADLPARWISGVVYGLLMAGREGLRRGDIARRELPRLLSETFFRGMSR
;
A
#
# COMPACT_ATOMS: atom_id res chain seq x y z
N MET A 1 18.69 3.80 -8.40
CA MET A 1 17.47 2.97 -8.30
C MET A 1 16.38 3.68 -9.11
N THR A 2 15.67 3.00 -10.02
CA THR A 2 14.62 3.63 -10.85
C THR A 2 13.32 3.77 -10.06
N LEU A 3 12.47 4.75 -10.38
CA LEU A 3 11.19 5.01 -9.70
C LEU A 3 10.31 3.75 -9.64
N GLU A 4 10.22 3.01 -10.73
CA GLU A 4 9.46 1.76 -10.82
C GLU A 4 9.96 0.69 -9.83
N LYS A 5 11.30 0.53 -9.71
CA LYS A 5 11.89 -0.40 -8.74
C LYS A 5 11.62 0.04 -7.31
N THR A 6 11.66 1.35 -7.04
CA THR A 6 11.31 1.91 -5.72
C THR A 6 9.85 1.62 -5.38
N LEU A 7 8.92 1.87 -6.30
CA LEU A 7 7.50 1.59 -6.15
C LEU A 7 7.24 0.11 -5.88
N HIS A 8 7.83 -0.79 -6.68
CA HIS A 8 7.68 -2.23 -6.48
C HIS A 8 8.24 -2.68 -5.12
N THR A 9 9.38 -2.13 -4.72
CA THR A 9 9.98 -2.43 -3.42
C THR A 9 9.10 -1.95 -2.27
N LEU A 10 8.54 -0.75 -2.37
CA LEU A 10 7.63 -0.19 -1.37
C LEU A 10 6.41 -1.11 -1.19
N LEU A 11 5.75 -1.50 -2.29
CA LEU A 11 4.57 -2.37 -2.24
C LEU A 11 4.89 -3.71 -1.58
N LEU A 12 5.99 -4.37 -1.97
CA LEU A 12 6.40 -5.63 -1.36
C LEU A 12 6.65 -5.49 0.15
N ARG A 13 7.29 -4.39 0.58
CA ARG A 13 7.52 -4.13 2.00
C ARG A 13 6.23 -3.89 2.78
N HIS A 14 5.26 -3.19 2.20
CA HIS A 14 3.94 -3.04 2.83
C HIS A 14 3.22 -4.38 3.02
N ILE A 15 3.35 -5.29 2.06
CA ILE A 15 2.74 -6.62 2.12
C ILE A 15 3.36 -7.44 3.25
N GLU A 16 4.70 -7.49 3.30
CA GLU A 16 5.46 -8.18 4.34
C GLU A 16 5.08 -7.65 5.75
N VAL A 17 5.08 -6.32 5.93
CA VAL A 17 4.71 -5.71 7.21
C VAL A 17 3.25 -5.97 7.56
N THR A 18 2.34 -6.01 6.58
CA THR A 18 0.92 -6.29 6.80
C THR A 18 0.70 -7.72 7.29
N GLU A 19 1.45 -8.70 6.78
CA GLU A 19 1.37 -10.07 7.29
C GLU A 19 1.77 -10.17 8.76
N GLU A 20 2.81 -9.43 9.17
CA GLU A 20 3.34 -9.46 10.53
C GLU A 20 2.50 -8.62 11.50
N HIS A 21 1.96 -7.49 11.04
CA HIS A 21 1.35 -6.46 11.89
C HIS A 21 -0.11 -6.17 11.53
N SER A 22 -0.81 -7.14 10.93
CA SER A 22 -2.20 -6.98 10.50
C SER A 22 -3.18 -6.51 11.61
N PHE A 23 -2.85 -6.70 12.89
CA PHE A 23 -3.65 -6.24 14.02
C PHE A 23 -3.74 -4.70 14.12
N VAL A 24 -2.68 -4.00 13.70
CA VAL A 24 -2.54 -2.52 13.71
C VAL A 24 -3.67 -1.85 12.92
N PHE A 25 -4.13 -2.48 11.84
CA PHE A 25 -5.22 -1.95 11.02
C PHE A 25 -6.59 -1.93 11.71
N THR A 26 -6.77 -2.72 12.76
CA THR A 26 -8.05 -2.87 13.47
C THR A 26 -8.01 -2.36 14.90
N GLU A 27 -6.83 -2.10 15.45
CA GLU A 27 -6.71 -1.54 16.79
C GLU A 27 -6.82 -0.02 16.77
N HIS A 28 -7.95 0.47 17.27
CA HIS A 28 -8.19 1.90 17.48
C HIS A 28 -7.21 2.57 18.46
N LEU A 29 -6.40 1.79 19.19
CA LEU A 29 -5.43 2.31 20.16
C LEU A 29 -4.36 3.19 19.50
N ILE A 30 -3.94 2.88 18.28
CA ILE A 30 -2.93 3.68 17.56
C ILE A 30 -3.48 5.04 17.16
N ALA A 31 -4.78 5.14 16.87
CA ALA A 31 -5.46 6.39 16.55
C ALA A 31 -5.61 7.33 17.76
N THR A 32 -5.32 6.86 18.98
CA THR A 32 -5.41 7.66 20.20
C THR A 32 -4.08 8.28 20.64
N ASP A 33 -2.96 7.88 20.03
CA ASP A 33 -1.64 8.49 20.28
C ASP A 33 -1.36 9.58 19.21
N PRO A 34 -1.37 10.88 19.57
CA PRO A 34 -1.15 11.96 18.60
C PRO A 34 0.23 11.93 17.94
N GLY A 35 1.24 11.37 18.62
CA GLY A 35 2.58 11.21 18.09
C GLY A 35 2.64 10.14 16.99
N LEU A 36 1.94 9.02 17.17
CA LEU A 36 1.83 7.97 16.16
C LEU A 36 1.01 8.42 14.96
N VAL A 37 -0.12 9.10 15.18
CA VAL A 37 -0.94 9.66 14.09
C VAL A 37 -0.10 10.60 13.22
N ARG A 38 0.53 11.60 13.83
CA ARG A 38 1.39 12.54 13.08
C ARG A 38 2.50 11.83 12.31
N ARG A 39 3.12 10.80 12.92
CA ARG A 39 4.20 10.05 12.26
C ARG A 39 3.69 9.22 11.09
N SER A 40 2.49 8.67 11.19
CA SER A 40 1.81 7.97 10.11
C SER A 40 1.54 8.92 8.95
N ASP A 41 0.97 10.11 9.23
CA ASP A 41 0.68 11.13 8.22
C ASP A 41 1.97 11.57 7.49
N GLU A 42 3.06 11.81 8.24
CA GLU A 42 4.36 12.16 7.66
C GLU A 42 4.92 11.08 6.71
N LEU A 43 4.65 9.81 6.99
CA LEU A 43 5.08 8.69 6.15
C LEU A 43 4.18 8.54 4.93
N GLU A 44 2.87 8.67 5.09
CA GLU A 44 1.90 8.64 4.00
C GLU A 44 2.18 9.76 2.99
N GLU A 45 2.50 10.98 3.45
CA GLU A 45 2.83 12.09 2.55
C GLU A 45 4.09 11.80 1.69
N ARG A 46 5.06 11.03 2.21
CA ARG A 46 6.21 10.57 1.41
C ARG A 46 5.81 9.53 0.38
N GLU A 47 4.88 8.65 0.73
CA GLU A 47 4.30 7.66 -0.17
C GLU A 47 3.57 8.35 -1.33
N ILE A 48 2.73 9.34 -1.01
CA ILE A 48 1.98 10.15 -1.98
C ILE A 48 2.93 10.90 -2.92
N ALA A 49 4.02 11.46 -2.39
CA ALA A 49 5.03 12.13 -3.22
C ALA A 49 5.71 11.15 -4.21
N LEU A 50 5.97 9.91 -3.80
CA LEU A 50 6.47 8.87 -4.70
C LEU A 50 5.44 8.53 -5.78
N PHE A 51 4.16 8.39 -5.44
CA PHE A 51 3.11 8.12 -6.42
C PHE A 51 3.00 9.25 -7.45
N ALA A 52 3.03 10.51 -7.00
CA ALA A 52 3.04 11.66 -7.90
C ALA A 52 4.23 11.62 -8.87
N ALA A 53 5.44 11.35 -8.38
CA ALA A 53 6.63 11.20 -9.24
C ALA A 53 6.50 10.04 -10.24
N CYS A 54 5.88 8.93 -9.83
CA CYS A 54 5.58 7.81 -10.73
C CYS A 54 4.53 8.17 -11.79
N GLN A 55 3.56 9.03 -11.47
CA GLN A 55 2.58 9.54 -12.45
C GLN A 55 3.25 10.47 -13.47
N GLU A 56 4.10 11.38 -13.02
CA GLU A 56 4.90 12.26 -13.90
C GLU A 56 5.82 11.46 -14.84
N ALA A 57 6.38 10.36 -14.36
CA ALA A 57 7.20 9.44 -15.14
C ALA A 57 6.40 8.49 -16.05
N GLY A 58 5.06 8.53 -16.02
CA GLY A 58 4.18 7.69 -16.82
C GLY A 58 4.10 6.21 -16.39
N ILE A 59 4.59 5.88 -15.18
CA ILE A 59 4.55 4.53 -14.60
C ILE A 59 3.15 4.23 -14.06
N LEU A 60 2.53 5.23 -13.43
CA LEU A 60 1.17 5.20 -12.92
C LEU A 60 0.25 6.10 -13.76
N ARG A 61 -1.02 5.74 -13.84
CA ARG A 61 -2.04 6.55 -14.52
C ARG A 61 -2.19 7.92 -13.82
N ALA A 62 -2.22 8.98 -14.62
CA ALA A 62 -2.23 10.37 -14.13
C ALA A 62 -3.64 10.97 -14.00
N ASP A 63 -4.68 10.23 -14.37
CA ASP A 63 -6.09 10.67 -14.31
C ASP A 63 -6.74 10.44 -12.93
N LEU A 64 -5.97 9.93 -11.96
CA LEU A 64 -6.41 9.73 -10.58
C LEU A 64 -5.58 10.61 -9.62
N PRO A 65 -6.16 11.09 -8.51
CA PRO A 65 -5.39 11.74 -7.46
C PRO A 65 -4.35 10.78 -6.85
N ALA A 66 -3.12 11.24 -6.60
CA ALA A 66 -2.09 10.41 -5.94
C ALA A 66 -2.54 9.87 -4.56
N ARG A 67 -3.31 10.67 -3.81
CA ARG A 67 -3.91 10.25 -2.53
C ARG A 67 -4.94 9.12 -2.69
N TRP A 68 -5.64 9.08 -3.81
CA TRP A 68 -6.53 7.95 -4.13
C TRP A 68 -5.72 6.67 -4.35
N ILE A 69 -4.55 6.75 -5.01
CA ILE A 69 -3.65 5.61 -5.20
C ILE A 69 -3.16 5.07 -3.84
N SER A 70 -2.76 5.93 -2.90
CA SER A 70 -2.40 5.50 -1.53
C SER A 70 -3.58 4.80 -0.83
N GLY A 71 -4.79 5.35 -0.92
CA GLY A 71 -6.00 4.71 -0.40
C GLY A 71 -6.29 3.33 -1.02
N VAL A 72 -6.02 3.15 -2.32
CA VAL A 72 -6.13 1.84 -3.00
C VAL A 72 -5.09 0.87 -2.44
N VAL A 73 -3.84 1.29 -2.23
CA VAL A 73 -2.81 0.44 -1.60
C VAL A 73 -3.29 -0.01 -0.22
N TYR A 74 -3.73 0.91 0.62
CA TYR A 74 -4.29 0.60 1.94
C TYR A 74 -5.45 -0.40 1.86
N GLY A 75 -6.43 -0.15 0.97
CA GLY A 75 -7.58 -1.05 0.77
C GLY A 75 -7.18 -2.45 0.31
N LEU A 76 -6.17 -2.55 -0.56
CA LEU A 76 -5.61 -3.83 -1.01
C LEU A 76 -4.93 -4.59 0.15
N LEU A 77 -4.13 -3.91 0.97
CA LEU A 77 -3.52 -4.52 2.16
C LEU A 77 -4.60 -5.07 3.12
N MET A 78 -5.69 -4.33 3.30
CA MET A 78 -6.84 -4.78 4.09
C MET A 78 -7.53 -6.00 3.51
N ALA A 79 -7.76 -6.01 2.20
CA ALA A 79 -8.33 -7.18 1.50
C ALA A 79 -7.41 -8.41 1.62
N GLY A 80 -6.11 -8.21 1.47
CA GLY A 80 -5.08 -9.24 1.65
C GLY A 80 -5.08 -9.86 3.04
N ARG A 81 -5.06 -9.02 4.08
CA ARG A 81 -5.20 -9.42 5.48
C ARG A 81 -6.44 -10.28 5.69
N GLU A 82 -7.59 -9.81 5.23
CA GLU A 82 -8.86 -10.52 5.47
C GLU A 82 -8.92 -11.85 4.72
N GLY A 83 -8.40 -11.90 3.48
CA GLY A 83 -8.30 -13.14 2.71
C GLY A 83 -7.38 -14.17 3.38
N LEU A 84 -6.24 -13.74 3.94
CA LEU A 84 -5.39 -14.63 4.74
C LEU A 84 -6.11 -15.14 6.00
N ARG A 85 -6.79 -14.25 6.73
CA ARG A 85 -7.50 -14.57 7.97
C ARG A 85 -8.61 -15.60 7.75
N ARG A 86 -9.30 -15.52 6.60
CA ARG A 86 -10.38 -16.45 6.22
C ARG A 86 -9.88 -17.74 5.59
N GLY A 87 -8.61 -17.78 5.14
CA GLY A 87 -8.06 -18.90 4.39
C GLY A 87 -8.42 -18.89 2.90
N ASP A 88 -8.97 -17.78 2.39
CA ASP A 88 -9.33 -17.61 0.98
C ASP A 88 -8.10 -17.40 0.08
N ILE A 89 -7.00 -16.91 0.67
CA ILE A 89 -5.73 -16.63 -0.02
C ILE A 89 -4.61 -17.44 0.64
N ALA A 90 -3.81 -18.13 -0.17
CA ALA A 90 -2.58 -18.75 0.30
C ALA A 90 -1.52 -17.68 0.56
N ARG A 91 -0.81 -17.76 1.70
CA ARG A 91 0.23 -16.79 2.09
C ARG A 91 1.22 -16.46 0.98
N ARG A 92 1.76 -17.49 0.31
CA ARG A 92 2.72 -17.33 -0.80
C ARG A 92 2.17 -16.58 -2.02
N GLU A 93 0.85 -16.57 -2.20
CA GLU A 93 0.20 -15.90 -3.33
C GLU A 93 -0.04 -14.42 -3.06
N LEU A 94 -0.02 -13.99 -1.79
CA LEU A 94 -0.40 -12.64 -1.41
C LEU A 94 0.45 -11.55 -2.10
N PRO A 95 1.80 -11.65 -2.14
CA PRO A 95 2.62 -10.65 -2.83
C PRO A 95 2.26 -10.51 -4.31
N ARG A 96 2.02 -11.64 -4.97
CA ARG A 96 1.65 -11.69 -6.39
C ARG A 96 0.27 -11.08 -6.63
N LEU A 97 -0.74 -11.51 -5.89
CA LEU A 97 -2.12 -11.03 -6.06
C LEU A 97 -2.24 -9.52 -5.83
N LEU A 98 -1.64 -9.00 -4.77
CA LEU A 98 -1.69 -7.57 -4.47
C LEU A 98 -0.95 -6.73 -5.51
N SER A 99 0.27 -7.14 -5.87
CA SER A 99 1.09 -6.40 -6.84
C SER A 99 0.43 -6.42 -8.22
N GLU A 100 -0.01 -7.59 -8.70
CA GLU A 100 -0.71 -7.69 -10.00
C GLU A 100 -2.01 -6.89 -10.01
N THR A 101 -2.81 -6.96 -8.93
CA THR A 101 -4.07 -6.20 -8.85
C THR A 101 -3.81 -4.70 -8.87
N PHE A 102 -2.81 -4.23 -8.11
CA PHE A 102 -2.40 -2.83 -8.09
C PHE A 102 -1.94 -2.37 -9.48
N PHE A 103 -0.93 -3.01 -10.07
CA PHE A 103 -0.37 -2.57 -11.35
C PHE A 103 -1.38 -2.70 -12.49
N ARG A 104 -2.21 -3.75 -12.54
CA ARG A 104 -3.27 -3.85 -13.56
C ARG A 104 -4.33 -2.75 -13.44
N GLY A 105 -4.60 -2.24 -12.24
CA GLY A 105 -5.58 -1.18 -12.02
C GLY A 105 -5.03 0.24 -12.12
N MET A 106 -3.74 0.43 -11.81
CA MET A 106 -3.11 1.73 -11.59
C MET A 106 -2.00 2.06 -12.60
N SER A 107 -1.53 1.10 -13.40
CA SER A 107 -0.61 1.39 -14.52
C SER A 107 -1.37 1.99 -15.71
N ARG A 108 -0.59 2.62 -16.60
CA ARG A 108 -1.06 3.19 -17.86
C ARG A 108 -1.25 2.13 -18.94
#